data_AF-A0A3P7NJ44-F1
#
_entry.id   AF-A0A3P7NJ44-F1
#
_cell.length_a   1.000
_cell.length_b   1.000
_cell.length_c   1.000
_cell.angle_alpha   90.00
_cell.angle_beta   90.00
_cell.angle_gamma   90.00
#
_symmetry.space_group_name_H-M   'P 1'
#
loop_
_entity.id
_entity.type
_entity.pdbx_description
1 polymer ?
#
loop_
_entity_poly.entity_id
_entity_poly.type
_entity_poly.pdbx_seq_one_letter_code
_entity_poly.pdbx_strand_id
1 'polypeptide(L)'
;MALALQISKHMLRKGAFPAFSQLNACRTLVCSSNNLAKLGTGMSTEHSYADSRQNGIVSHQPNICIHVAPQPNVTGMMLPSTHWTIERVVAISMLPMYPIALMLEPYGSEYIVAAAVSLHAYWGFNGVIRDYIMERRYGPTLQPVLQMIWKVFCAAGFAGFCYFNYYDVGIIKGVKKLWHF
;
A
#
# COMPACT_ATOMS: atom_id res chain seq x y z
N MET A 1 17.28 -23.88 -29.50
CA MET A 1 16.07 -23.69 -28.67
C MET A 1 16.30 -23.85 -27.16
N ALA A 2 17.40 -24.46 -26.68
CA ALA A 2 17.67 -24.63 -25.24
C ALA A 2 18.28 -23.40 -24.53
N LEU A 3 18.84 -22.43 -25.27
CA LEU A 3 19.48 -21.23 -24.69
C LEU A 3 18.49 -20.12 -24.26
N ALA A 4 17.34 -19.99 -24.94
CA ALA A 4 16.34 -18.97 -24.61
C ALA A 4 15.59 -19.27 -23.29
N LEU A 5 15.50 -20.54 -22.89
CA LEU A 5 14.83 -20.97 -21.65
C LEU A 5 15.70 -20.83 -20.40
N GLN A 6 17.04 -20.75 -20.52
CA GLN A 6 17.91 -20.50 -19.35
C GLN A 6 17.96 -19.03 -18.94
N ILE A 7 17.81 -18.10 -19.89
CA ILE A 7 17.82 -16.66 -19.60
C ILE A 7 16.54 -16.25 -18.83
N SER A 8 15.40 -16.88 -19.14
CA SER A 8 14.13 -16.61 -18.46
C SER A 8 14.14 -16.98 -16.96
N LYS A 9 14.80 -18.09 -16.58
CA LYS A 9 14.94 -18.49 -15.17
C LYS A 9 15.92 -17.61 -14.38
N HIS A 10 16.89 -16.99 -15.05
CA HIS A 10 17.89 -16.15 -14.41
C HIS A 10 17.43 -14.71 -14.15
N MET A 11 16.41 -14.22 -14.88
CA MET A 11 15.85 -12.88 -14.68
C MET A 11 14.76 -12.82 -13.59
N LEU A 12 14.09 -13.93 -13.28
CA LEU A 12 13.15 -14.01 -12.14
C LEU A 12 13.84 -14.04 -10.77
N ARG A 13 15.16 -14.30 -10.71
CA ARG A 13 15.93 -14.32 -9.46
C ARG A 13 16.55 -12.96 -9.08
N LYS A 14 16.57 -11.97 -9.99
CA LYS A 14 17.18 -10.64 -9.74
C LYS A 14 16.18 -9.48 -9.67
N GLY A 15 14.88 -9.74 -9.72
CA GLY A 15 13.83 -8.75 -9.44
C GLY A 15 13.57 -8.56 -7.94
N ALA A 16 14.62 -8.38 -7.14
CA ALA A 16 14.48 -7.86 -5.79
C ALA A 16 14.88 -6.39 -5.87
N PHE A 17 13.89 -5.48 -5.91
CA PHE A 17 14.10 -4.08 -5.57
C PHE A 17 14.11 -3.97 -4.04
N PRO A 18 15.25 -3.80 -3.35
CA PRO A 18 15.25 -3.50 -1.93
C PRO A 18 15.47 -2.00 -1.79
N ALA A 19 14.45 -1.18 -2.08
CA ALA A 19 14.63 0.28 -1.99
C ALA A 19 13.42 1.09 -1.50
N PHE A 20 12.27 0.46 -1.17
CA PHE A 20 11.14 1.21 -0.61
C PHE A 20 10.51 0.62 0.66
N SER A 21 11.01 -0.50 1.18
CA SER A 21 10.61 -1.02 2.49
C SER A 21 11.33 -0.33 3.67
N GLN A 22 12.39 0.45 3.42
CA GLN A 22 13.22 1.06 4.46
C GLN A 22 12.83 2.49 4.87
N LEU A 23 11.89 3.16 4.18
CA LEU A 23 11.45 4.51 4.60
C LEU A 23 10.34 4.49 5.66
N ASN A 24 9.70 3.35 5.90
CA ASN A 24 8.77 3.15 7.03
C ASN A 24 9.42 2.43 8.23
N ALA A 25 10.69 2.04 8.14
CA ALA A 25 11.41 1.35 9.22
C ALA A 25 11.98 2.33 10.28
N CYS A 26 11.93 3.64 10.04
CA CYS A 26 12.47 4.65 10.97
C CYS A 26 11.54 4.98 12.16
N ARG A 27 10.41 4.28 12.32
CA ARG A 27 9.55 4.36 13.54
C ARG A 27 9.57 3.10 14.41
N THR A 28 10.38 2.09 14.08
CA THR A 28 10.55 0.89 14.91
C THR A 28 12.04 0.63 15.15
N LEU A 29 12.72 1.57 15.80
CA LEU A 29 13.94 1.26 16.53
C LEU A 29 13.57 1.15 18.02
N VAL A 30 13.49 -0.09 18.49
CA VAL A 30 14.01 -0.63 19.77
C VAL A 30 13.36 -1.99 19.99
N CYS A 31 14.02 -3.05 19.51
CA CYS A 31 14.62 -4.08 20.34
C CYS A 31 15.06 -5.25 19.44
N SER A 32 16.37 -5.34 19.27
CA SER A 32 17.08 -6.49 18.72
C SER A 32 17.43 -7.46 19.86
N SER A 33 17.67 -8.72 19.49
CA SER A 33 18.42 -9.76 20.19
C SER A 33 17.62 -10.62 21.17
N ASN A 34 17.69 -11.95 21.21
CA ASN A 34 18.26 -13.02 20.38
C ASN A 34 17.84 -14.35 21.07
N ASN A 35 18.08 -15.47 20.38
CA ASN A 35 18.23 -16.85 20.90
C ASN A 35 17.04 -17.80 20.74
N LEU A 36 17.06 -18.44 19.57
CA LEU A 36 17.09 -19.90 19.41
C LEU A 36 17.46 -20.68 20.70
N ALA A 37 16.55 -21.52 21.19
CA ALA A 37 16.83 -22.89 21.62
C ALA A 37 15.50 -23.60 21.93
N LYS A 38 15.00 -24.35 20.95
CA LYS A 38 14.00 -25.39 21.16
C LYS A 38 14.78 -26.71 21.13
N LEU A 39 14.96 -27.34 22.29
CA LEU A 39 15.45 -28.71 22.42
C LEU A 39 14.66 -29.38 23.56
N GLY A 40 14.28 -30.65 23.38
CA GLY A 40 13.33 -31.40 24.21
C GLY A 40 13.67 -31.47 25.69
N THR A 41 12.80 -31.95 26.57
CA THR A 41 12.33 -33.35 26.65
C THR A 41 11.30 -33.44 27.81
N GLY A 42 10.54 -34.54 27.89
CA GLY A 42 10.10 -35.05 29.20
C GLY A 42 8.63 -34.90 29.55
N MET A 43 7.91 -36.00 29.35
CA MET A 43 6.65 -36.34 30.00
C MET A 43 6.92 -36.76 31.44
N SER A 44 6.27 -36.14 32.44
CA SER A 44 6.02 -36.76 33.76
C SER A 44 5.06 -35.90 34.60
N THR A 45 4.09 -36.60 35.17
CA THR A 45 3.06 -36.23 36.13
C THR A 45 3.61 -35.86 37.53
N GLU A 46 2.71 -35.39 38.40
CA GLU A 46 2.76 -35.21 39.87
C GLU A 46 2.92 -33.76 40.36
N HIS A 47 1.89 -33.15 40.96
CA HIS A 47 1.30 -33.24 42.31
C HIS A 47 2.06 -32.40 43.37
N SER A 48 1.28 -31.49 43.97
CA SER A 48 1.52 -30.44 44.97
C SER A 48 2.56 -30.67 46.09
N TYR A 49 3.28 -29.62 46.50
CA TYR A 49 3.34 -29.04 47.87
C TYR A 49 4.56 -28.08 48.01
N ALA A 50 4.41 -27.01 48.79
CA ALA A 50 5.29 -25.84 48.84
C ALA A 50 6.53 -25.99 49.74
N ASP A 51 7.65 -25.35 49.38
CA ASP A 51 8.70 -24.94 50.33
C ASP A 51 9.36 -23.62 49.91
N SER A 52 9.75 -22.84 50.91
CA SER A 52 10.08 -21.42 50.88
C SER A 52 11.60 -21.17 50.81
N ARG A 53 11.97 -20.05 50.17
CA ARG A 53 13.23 -19.29 50.32
C ARG A 53 14.51 -19.89 49.71
N GLN A 54 14.76 -19.51 48.45
CA GLN A 54 16.11 -19.09 48.03
C GLN A 54 16.01 -17.68 47.42
N ASN A 55 16.66 -16.72 48.06
CA ASN A 55 16.80 -15.34 47.61
C ASN A 55 17.52 -15.25 46.25
N GLY A 56 17.13 -14.24 45.46
CA GLY A 56 18.05 -13.61 44.49
C GLY A 56 17.68 -13.79 43.03
N ILE A 57 16.70 -13.01 42.57
CA ILE A 57 16.72 -12.09 41.41
C ILE A 57 15.28 -11.61 41.28
N VAL A 58 14.98 -10.45 41.89
CA VAL A 58 13.81 -9.67 41.47
C VAL A 58 14.17 -9.16 40.07
N SER A 59 13.82 -9.92 39.03
CA SER A 59 13.63 -9.30 37.73
C SER A 59 12.35 -8.48 37.87
N HIS A 60 12.50 -7.21 38.24
CA HIS A 60 11.54 -6.21 37.83
C HIS A 60 11.43 -6.32 36.31
N GLN A 61 10.49 -7.13 35.82
CA GLN A 61 9.94 -6.90 34.50
C GLN A 61 9.28 -5.52 34.62
N PRO A 62 9.77 -4.46 33.95
CA PRO A 62 8.92 -3.30 33.80
C PRO A 62 7.64 -3.82 33.16
N ASN A 63 6.50 -3.48 33.75
CA ASN A 63 5.20 -3.70 33.14
C ASN A 63 5.15 -2.84 31.87
N ILE A 64 5.84 -3.25 30.82
CA ILE A 64 5.73 -2.66 29.51
C ILE A 64 4.35 -3.12 29.07
N CYS A 65 3.33 -2.31 29.35
CA CYS A 65 2.12 -2.31 28.55
C CYS A 65 2.57 -1.96 27.14
N ILE A 66 3.00 -2.98 26.39
CA ILE A 66 3.06 -2.89 24.95
C ILE A 66 1.59 -2.73 24.59
N HIS A 67 1.16 -1.48 24.43
CA HIS A 67 -0.12 -1.14 23.83
C HIS A 67 -0.05 -1.65 22.39
N VAL A 68 -0.26 -2.95 22.22
CA VAL A 68 -0.47 -3.54 20.91
C VAL A 68 -1.72 -2.87 20.40
N ALA A 69 -1.55 -2.00 19.41
CA ALA A 69 -2.66 -1.34 18.77
C ALA A 69 -3.68 -2.42 18.36
N PRO A 70 -4.99 -2.18 18.57
CA PRO A 70 -6.02 -3.11 18.14
C PRO A 70 -5.75 -3.50 16.69
N GLN A 71 -5.53 -4.80 16.45
CA GLN A 71 -5.34 -5.28 15.08
C GLN A 71 -6.65 -5.02 14.33
N PRO A 72 -6.60 -4.34 13.17
CA PRO A 72 -7.81 -4.08 12.41
C PRO A 72 -8.46 -5.42 12.08
N ASN A 73 -9.71 -5.61 12.51
CA ASN A 73 -10.49 -6.80 12.18
C ASN A 73 -10.74 -6.81 10.66
N VAL A 74 -9.91 -7.57 9.93
CA VAL A 74 -9.98 -7.72 8.48
C VAL A 74 -10.70 -9.01 8.12
N THR A 75 -12.00 -9.07 8.42
CA THR A 75 -12.89 -10.03 7.76
C THR A 75 -13.14 -9.57 6.32
N GLY A 76 -12.19 -9.86 5.43
CA GLY A 76 -12.35 -9.74 3.96
C GLY A 76 -12.04 -8.38 3.32
N MET A 77 -11.59 -7.37 4.08
CA MET A 77 -11.21 -6.05 3.54
C MET A 77 -9.69 -5.86 3.47
N MET A 78 -9.23 -5.04 2.53
CA MET A 78 -7.81 -4.71 2.37
C MET A 78 -7.29 -3.93 3.60
N LEU A 79 -6.13 -4.35 4.12
CA LEU A 79 -5.46 -3.68 5.23
C LEU A 79 -5.09 -2.22 4.87
N PRO A 80 -5.17 -1.27 5.83
CA PRO A 80 -4.78 0.12 5.59
C PRO A 80 -3.32 0.28 5.14
N SER A 81 -2.42 -0.55 5.67
CA SER A 81 -1.00 -0.56 5.27
C SER A 81 -0.81 -1.03 3.82
N THR A 82 -1.60 -2.01 3.38
CA THR A 82 -1.60 -2.47 1.99
C THR A 82 -2.17 -1.41 1.06
N HIS A 83 -3.26 -0.73 1.44
CA HIS A 83 -3.81 0.39 0.68
C HIS A 83 -2.76 1.49 0.46
N TRP A 84 -2.08 1.92 1.53
CA TRP A 84 -1.01 2.91 1.44
C TRP A 84 0.11 2.50 0.49
N THR A 85 0.53 1.22 0.56
CA THR A 85 1.59 0.70 -0.29
C THR A 85 1.20 0.72 -1.76
N ILE A 86 -0.04 0.32 -2.08
CA ILE A 86 -0.56 0.33 -3.46
C ILE A 86 -0.64 1.74 -4.02
N GLU A 87 -1.08 2.72 -3.23
CA GLU A 87 -1.08 4.13 -3.67
C GLU A 87 0.31 4.59 -4.11
N ARG A 88 1.35 4.23 -3.33
CA ARG A 88 2.73 4.61 -3.65
C ARG A 88 3.22 3.91 -4.91
N VAL A 89 2.88 2.64 -5.08
CA VAL A 89 3.23 1.88 -6.31
C VAL A 89 2.61 2.53 -7.54
N VAL A 90 1.33 2.90 -7.48
CA VAL A 90 0.66 3.60 -8.60
C VAL A 90 1.34 4.95 -8.87
N ALA A 91 1.61 5.75 -7.83
CA ALA A 91 2.27 7.04 -7.99
C ALA A 91 3.68 6.93 -8.61
N ILE A 92 4.48 5.96 -8.16
CA ILE A 92 5.83 5.72 -8.72
C ILE A 92 5.74 5.23 -10.16
N SER A 93 4.77 4.38 -10.49
CA SER A 93 4.60 3.88 -11.85
C SER A 93 4.23 4.97 -12.86
N MET A 94 3.56 6.04 -12.41
CA MET A 94 3.17 7.15 -13.29
C MET A 94 4.37 7.97 -13.77
N LEU A 95 5.47 8.06 -13.00
CA LEU A 95 6.67 8.81 -13.36
C LEU A 95 7.30 8.36 -14.70
N PRO A 96 7.66 7.07 -14.91
CA PRO A 96 8.16 6.60 -16.20
C PRO A 96 7.04 6.45 -17.25
N MET A 97 5.79 6.26 -16.83
CA MET A 97 4.67 6.06 -17.74
C MET A 97 4.44 7.28 -18.65
N TYR A 98 4.50 8.50 -18.12
CA TYR A 98 4.27 9.73 -18.90
C TYR A 98 5.28 9.95 -20.05
N PRO A 99 6.61 9.91 -19.84
CA PRO A 99 7.56 10.08 -20.94
C PRO A 99 7.45 8.94 -21.97
N ILE A 100 7.22 7.71 -21.52
CA ILE A 100 7.03 6.56 -22.43
C ILE A 100 5.79 6.75 -23.31
N ALA A 101 4.67 7.16 -22.70
CA ALA A 101 3.42 7.43 -23.37
C ALA A 101 3.56 8.55 -24.43
N LEU A 102 4.29 9.62 -24.10
CA LEU A 102 4.52 10.75 -25.01
C LEU A 102 5.51 10.45 -26.14
N MET A 103 6.48 9.56 -25.96
CA MET A 103 7.48 9.30 -27.01
C MET A 103 7.09 8.16 -27.95
N LEU A 104 6.58 7.05 -27.42
CA LEU A 104 6.40 5.81 -28.18
C LEU A 104 4.95 5.55 -28.60
N GLU A 105 3.96 6.14 -27.92
CA GLU A 105 2.54 5.90 -28.15
C GLU A 105 2.18 4.42 -28.44
N PRO A 106 2.54 3.47 -27.55
CA PRO A 106 2.21 2.08 -27.80
C PRO A 106 0.69 1.86 -27.74
N TYR A 107 0.20 0.89 -28.53
CA TYR A 107 -1.23 0.59 -28.61
C TYR A 107 -1.82 0.33 -27.22
N GLY A 108 -2.85 1.09 -26.86
CA GLY A 108 -3.57 0.96 -25.60
C GLY A 108 -2.93 1.68 -24.41
N SER A 109 -1.80 2.36 -24.60
CA SER A 109 -1.16 3.17 -23.54
C SER A 109 -2.08 4.28 -23.02
N GLU A 110 -2.94 4.81 -23.87
CA GLU A 110 -3.94 5.84 -23.54
C GLU A 110 -4.90 5.36 -22.44
N TYR A 111 -5.30 4.08 -22.47
CA TYR A 111 -6.17 3.50 -21.44
C TYR A 111 -5.44 3.29 -20.12
N ILE A 112 -4.17 2.89 -20.18
CA ILE A 112 -3.33 2.71 -18.98
C ILE A 112 -3.09 4.07 -18.31
N VAL A 113 -2.75 5.09 -19.09
CA VAL A 113 -2.57 6.46 -18.58
C VAL A 113 -3.88 6.99 -18.00
N ALA A 114 -5.00 6.82 -18.70
CA ALA A 114 -6.33 7.23 -18.21
C ALA A 114 -6.69 6.53 -16.89
N ALA A 115 -6.48 5.22 -16.79
CA ALA A 115 -6.78 4.47 -15.58
C ALA A 115 -5.88 4.89 -14.41
N ALA A 116 -4.58 5.04 -14.64
CA ALA A 116 -3.62 5.43 -13.62
C ALA A 116 -3.90 6.84 -13.09
N VAL A 117 -4.15 7.82 -13.97
CA VAL A 117 -4.46 9.21 -13.53
C VAL A 117 -5.79 9.28 -12.79
N SER A 118 -6.83 8.59 -13.25
CA SER A 118 -8.13 8.55 -12.58
C SER A 118 -8.04 7.89 -11.21
N LEU A 119 -7.31 6.77 -11.09
CA LEU A 119 -7.14 6.06 -9.82
C LEU A 119 -6.31 6.88 -8.82
N HIS A 120 -5.23 7.51 -9.28
CA HIS A 120 -4.40 8.38 -8.46
C HIS A 120 -5.19 9.58 -7.93
N ALA A 121 -5.98 10.24 -8.79
CA ALA A 121 -6.84 11.35 -8.39
C ALA A 121 -7.91 10.91 -7.39
N TYR A 122 -8.53 9.74 -7.61
CA TYR A 122 -9.54 9.18 -6.72
C TYR A 122 -9.03 9.03 -5.29
N TRP A 123 -7.88 8.36 -5.10
CA TRP A 123 -7.30 8.16 -3.77
C TRP A 123 -6.73 9.45 -3.16
N GLY A 124 -6.00 10.24 -3.96
CA GLY A 124 -5.37 11.46 -3.47
C GLY A 124 -6.37 12.47 -2.92
N PHE A 125 -7.43 12.76 -3.68
CA PHE A 125 -8.42 13.75 -3.26
C PHE A 125 -9.37 13.21 -2.18
N ASN A 126 -9.60 11.90 -2.13
CA ASN A 126 -10.34 11.29 -1.02
C ASN A 126 -9.61 11.49 0.33
N GLY A 127 -8.27 11.54 0.33
CA GLY A 127 -7.47 11.99 1.49
C GLY A 127 -7.72 13.45 1.84
N VAL A 128 -7.65 14.35 0.85
CA VAL A 128 -7.93 15.80 1.02
C VAL A 128 -9.29 16.04 1.67
N ILE A 129 -10.35 15.35 1.20
CA ILE A 129 -11.69 15.48 1.79
C ILE A 129 -11.69 15.09 3.27
N ARG A 130 -11.01 13.99 3.64
CA ARG A 130 -10.96 13.51 5.02
C ARG A 130 -10.18 14.43 5.94
N ASP A 131 -9.13 15.07 5.42
CA ASP A 131 -8.27 15.95 6.22
C ASP A 131 -8.94 17.30 6.51
N TYR A 132 -9.68 17.86 5.54
CA TYR A 132 -10.28 19.19 5.67
C TYR A 132 -11.75 19.18 6.13
N ILE A 133 -12.53 18.16 5.77
CA ILE A 133 -13.93 18.05 6.19
C ILE A 133 -13.99 17.25 7.49
N MET A 134 -13.64 17.92 8.58
CA MET A 134 -13.69 17.32 9.91
C MET A 134 -15.14 17.23 10.40
N GLU A 135 -15.56 16.05 10.84
CA GLU A 135 -16.91 15.81 11.40
C GLU A 135 -17.24 16.76 12.57
N ARG A 136 -16.24 17.08 13.40
CA ARG A 136 -16.39 18.02 14.52
C ARG A 136 -16.79 19.43 14.08
N ARG A 137 -16.37 19.87 12.89
CA ARG A 137 -16.61 21.25 12.41
C ARG A 137 -17.87 21.35 11.55
N TYR A 138 -18.11 20.37 10.70
CA TYR A 138 -19.15 20.44 9.66
C TYR A 138 -20.31 19.47 9.88
N GLY A 139 -20.28 18.70 10.97
CA GLY A 139 -21.26 17.67 11.27
C GLY A 139 -20.96 16.33 10.57
N PRO A 140 -21.66 15.26 10.95
CA PRO A 140 -21.37 13.90 10.49
C PRO A 140 -21.84 13.61 9.05
N THR A 141 -22.66 14.48 8.46
CA THR A 141 -23.31 14.23 7.17
C THR A 141 -22.51 14.76 5.97
N LEU A 142 -21.73 15.82 6.14
CA LEU A 142 -21.06 16.48 5.01
C LEU A 142 -19.94 15.62 4.41
N GLN A 143 -19.12 15.00 5.26
CA GLN A 143 -17.99 14.17 4.86
C GLN A 143 -18.40 12.99 3.94
N PRO A 144 -19.37 12.13 4.31
CA PRO A 144 -19.77 11.01 3.46
C PRO A 144 -20.44 11.47 2.16
N VAL A 145 -21.22 12.56 2.19
CA VAL A 145 -21.85 13.12 0.98
C VAL A 145 -20.79 13.58 -0.01
N LEU A 146 -19.79 14.35 0.44
CA LEU A 146 -18.73 14.83 -0.44
C LEU A 146 -17.88 13.68 -1.01
N GLN A 147 -17.61 12.65 -0.20
CA GLN A 147 -16.93 11.45 -0.68
C GLN A 147 -17.74 10.71 -1.76
N MET A 148 -19.07 10.66 -1.63
CA MET A 148 -19.95 10.06 -2.64
C MET A 148 -19.98 10.88 -3.93
N ILE A 149 -20.08 12.21 -3.82
CA ILE A 149 -20.00 13.10 -4.99
C ILE A 149 -18.67 12.91 -5.71
N TRP A 150 -17.57 12.86 -4.96
CA TRP A 150 -16.24 12.64 -5.53
C TRP A 150 -16.12 11.29 -6.24
N LYS A 151 -16.64 10.21 -5.65
CA LYS A 151 -16.70 8.89 -6.31
C LYS A 151 -17.42 8.93 -7.65
N VAL A 152 -18.59 9.57 -7.69
CA VAL A 152 -19.38 9.71 -8.92
C VAL A 152 -18.62 10.57 -9.95
N PHE A 153 -18.00 11.66 -9.51
CA PHE A 153 -17.19 12.52 -10.37
C PHE A 153 -16.00 11.76 -10.99
N CYS A 154 -15.27 10.99 -10.19
CA CYS A 154 -14.17 10.15 -10.69
C CYS A 154 -14.66 9.08 -11.67
N ALA A 155 -15.80 8.43 -11.38
CA ALA A 155 -16.38 7.42 -12.28
C ALA A 155 -16.80 8.03 -13.62
N ALA A 156 -17.46 9.20 -13.59
CA ALA A 156 -17.85 9.94 -14.78
C ALA A 156 -16.62 10.44 -15.57
N GLY A 157 -15.59 10.95 -14.89
CA GLY A 157 -14.35 11.39 -15.52
C GLY A 157 -13.59 10.24 -16.20
N PHE A 158 -13.49 9.09 -15.54
CA PHE A 158 -12.87 7.90 -16.12
C PHE A 158 -13.67 7.38 -17.33
N ALA A 159 -15.01 7.35 -17.24
CA ALA A 159 -15.86 7.00 -18.37
C ALA A 159 -15.68 7.97 -19.54
N GLY A 160 -15.53 9.27 -19.27
CA GLY A 160 -15.21 10.29 -20.26
C GLY A 160 -13.87 10.03 -20.95
N PHE A 161 -12.82 9.69 -20.19
CA PHE A 161 -11.53 9.32 -20.79
C PHE A 161 -11.61 8.05 -21.64
N CYS A 162 -12.34 7.03 -21.19
CA CYS A 162 -12.56 5.82 -21.99
C CYS A 162 -13.32 6.14 -23.29
N TYR A 163 -14.35 6.98 -23.21
CA TYR A 163 -15.11 7.40 -24.38
C TYR A 163 -14.22 8.17 -25.37
N PHE A 164 -13.45 9.14 -24.89
CA PHE A 164 -12.52 9.92 -25.71
C PHE A 164 -11.41 9.07 -26.33
N ASN A 165 -10.93 8.04 -25.62
CA ASN A 165 -9.94 7.10 -26.15
C ASN A 165 -10.52 6.12 -27.18
N TYR A 166 -11.82 5.87 -27.17
CA TYR A 166 -12.46 4.93 -28.08
C TYR A 166 -13.02 5.61 -29.33
N TYR A 167 -13.69 6.76 -29.17
CA TYR A 167 -14.42 7.44 -30.24
C TYR A 167 -13.70 8.67 -30.81
N ASP A 168 -12.62 9.13 -30.18
CA ASP A 168 -11.89 10.33 -30.60
C ASP A 168 -10.38 10.04 -30.76
N VAL A 169 -9.56 11.08 -30.94
CA VAL A 169 -8.11 11.00 -31.10
C VAL A 169 -7.36 10.38 -29.90
N GLY A 170 -7.97 10.37 -28.72
CA GLY A 170 -7.38 9.84 -27.48
C GLY A 170 -6.52 10.84 -26.71
N ILE A 171 -6.40 10.62 -25.40
CA ILE A 171 -5.88 11.64 -24.45
C ILE A 171 -4.46 12.11 -24.77
N ILE A 172 -3.54 11.19 -25.09
CA ILE A 172 -2.13 11.52 -25.33
C ILE A 172 -2.00 12.36 -26.62
N LYS A 173 -2.61 11.88 -27.71
CA LYS A 173 -2.61 12.56 -29.02
C LYS A 173 -3.36 13.89 -28.97
N GLY A 174 -4.45 13.95 -28.19
CA GLY A 174 -5.18 15.19 -27.92
C GLY A 174 -4.31 16.24 -27.24
N VAL A 175 -3.56 15.87 -26.20
CA VAL A 175 -2.61 16.78 -25.53
C VAL A 175 -1.50 17.21 -26.49
N LYS A 176 -0.97 16.30 -27.32
CA LYS A 176 0.02 16.66 -28.34
C LYS A 176 -0.53 17.67 -29.33
N LYS A 177 -1.73 17.46 -29.86
CA LYS A 177 -2.42 18.40 -30.77
C LYS A 177 -2.67 19.76 -30.12
N LEU A 178 -3.05 19.77 -28.84
CA LEU A 178 -3.26 21.00 -28.08
C LEU A 178 -1.96 21.80 -27.88
N TRP A 179 -0.84 21.10 -27.70
CA TRP A 179 0.47 21.72 -27.51
C TRP A 179 1.17 22.14 -28.81
N HIS A 180 0.76 21.55 -29.93
CA HIS A 180 1.29 21.83 -31.26
C HIS A 180 0.55 23.01 -31.91
N PHE A 181 0.58 24.16 -31.23
CA PHE A 181 0.08 25.43 -31.77
C PHE A 181 0.77 25.81 -33.08
#